data_AF-A0A317PXD1-F1
#
_entry.id   AF-A0A317PXD1-F1
#
_cell.length_a   1.000
_cell.length_b   1.000
_cell.length_c   1.000
_cell.angle_alpha   90.00
_cell.angle_beta   90.00
_cell.angle_gamma   90.00
#
_symmetry.space_group_name_H-M   'P 1'
#
loop_
_entity.id
_entity.type
_entity.pdbx_description
1 polymer ?
#
loop_
_entity_poly.entity_id
_entity_poly.type
_entity_poly.pdbx_seq_one_letter_code
_entity_poly.pdbx_strand_id
1 'polypeptide(L)'
;MHRIDSSTAQADKFGEGKNGFTGGNPQTGELPTALDADYFDSVQEEICGVIEAAGIALDKTQRNQLLTALPLLFLSRANPFADIAADGAAAIATSLANLGLGDIVLAGVCSGVFGNPGRILIPAIIGGAKQTLIFQWGNIGNGGSGSAGTATLGTTFPNGALGGVLTSYDTTSGGNCVTRTSLSNSSISALFKDLTINYPFTPVRLLTANYFVWGY
;
A
#
# COMPACT_ATOMS: atom_id res chain seq x y z
N MET A 1 -7.80 0.02 42.12
CA MET A 1 -7.07 0.59 43.28
C MET A 1 -7.87 1.72 43.89
N HIS A 2 -7.87 1.84 45.22
CA HIS A 2 -8.43 2.98 45.96
C HIS A 2 -7.35 3.67 46.81
N ARG A 3 -7.70 4.81 47.42
CA ARG A 3 -6.85 5.45 48.43
C ARG A 3 -7.04 4.75 49.77
N ILE A 4 -6.02 4.80 50.63
CA ILE A 4 -6.13 4.32 52.01
C ILE A 4 -7.19 5.14 52.76
N ASP A 5 -8.13 4.47 53.38
CA ASP A 5 -9.31 5.03 54.05
C ASP A 5 -9.52 4.46 55.46
N SER A 6 -8.51 3.79 56.00
CA SER A 6 -8.45 3.41 57.41
C SER A 6 -8.59 4.63 58.33
N SER A 7 -9.02 4.39 59.57
CA SER A 7 -9.33 5.46 60.53
C SER A 7 -8.14 6.35 60.92
N THR A 8 -6.90 5.91 60.64
CA THR A 8 -5.67 6.70 60.85
C THR A 8 -5.02 7.14 59.52
N ALA A 9 -5.75 7.05 58.41
CA ALA A 9 -5.33 7.68 57.16
C ALA A 9 -5.24 9.20 57.35
N GLN A 10 -4.21 9.81 56.77
CA GLN A 10 -4.05 11.26 56.81
C GLN A 10 -5.08 11.88 55.86
N ALA A 11 -6.10 12.53 56.44
CA ALA A 11 -7.13 13.22 55.68
C ALA A 11 -6.52 14.28 54.75
N ASP A 12 -7.03 14.32 53.51
CA ASP A 12 -6.74 15.37 52.52
C ASP A 12 -5.25 15.64 52.22
N LYS A 13 -4.36 14.66 52.45
CA LYS A 13 -2.91 14.80 52.23
C LYS A 13 -2.55 15.32 50.84
N PHE A 14 -3.33 14.93 49.82
CA PHE A 14 -3.11 15.33 48.43
C PHE A 14 -4.20 16.30 47.89
N GLY A 15 -5.01 16.90 48.78
CA GLY A 15 -6.16 17.74 48.46
C GLY A 15 -7.48 17.15 48.99
N GLU A 16 -8.57 17.90 48.87
CA GLU A 16 -9.90 17.53 49.39
C GLU A 16 -10.37 16.15 48.90
N GLY A 17 -10.76 15.28 49.83
CA GLY A 17 -11.13 13.88 49.62
C GLY A 17 -9.96 12.96 49.25
N LYS A 18 -8.71 13.41 49.38
CA LYS A 18 -7.51 12.68 48.93
C LYS A 18 -6.61 12.27 50.08
N ASN A 19 -7.10 11.29 50.84
CA ASN A 19 -6.39 10.69 51.97
C ASN A 19 -5.05 10.04 51.53
N GLY A 20 -4.09 9.96 52.45
CA GLY A 20 -2.79 9.35 52.20
C GLY A 20 -2.13 8.77 53.44
N PHE A 21 -0.96 8.15 53.23
CA PHE A 21 -0.17 7.54 54.29
C PHE A 21 0.60 8.58 55.11
N THR A 22 0.59 8.45 56.44
CA THR A 22 1.44 9.19 57.38
C THR A 22 2.22 8.20 58.25
N GLY A 23 3.45 8.58 58.62
CA GLY A 23 4.23 7.86 59.65
C GLY A 23 3.75 8.13 61.07
N GLY A 24 2.73 8.98 61.21
CA GLY A 24 2.29 9.54 62.48
C GLY A 24 3.28 10.59 63.00
N ASN A 25 2.95 11.15 64.15
CA ASN A 25 3.78 12.06 64.90
C ASN A 25 3.59 11.81 66.42
N PRO A 26 4.54 11.13 67.07
CA PRO A 26 4.46 10.84 68.50
C PRO A 26 4.37 12.09 69.39
N GLN A 27 4.87 13.25 68.94
CA GLN A 27 4.82 14.49 69.71
C GLN A 27 3.43 15.13 69.73
N THR A 28 2.62 14.89 68.70
CA THR A 28 1.25 15.41 68.58
C THR A 28 0.19 14.34 68.84
N GLY A 29 0.59 13.09 69.07
CA GLY A 29 -0.30 11.95 69.25
C GLY A 29 -0.92 11.43 67.95
N GLU A 30 -0.44 11.88 66.79
CA GLU A 30 -0.91 11.39 65.49
C GLU A 30 -0.41 9.95 65.27
N LEU A 31 -1.32 9.01 65.12
CA LEU A 31 -0.98 7.61 64.86
C LEU A 31 -0.50 7.42 63.42
N PRO A 32 0.41 6.46 63.17
CA PRO A 32 0.72 6.04 61.80
C PRO A 32 -0.51 5.47 61.11
N THR A 33 -0.54 5.58 59.77
CA THR A 33 -1.63 5.04 58.96
C THR A 33 -1.70 3.52 59.10
N ALA A 34 -2.86 3.03 59.51
CA ALA A 34 -3.16 1.62 59.61
C ALA A 34 -3.30 1.06 58.19
N LEU A 35 -2.60 -0.05 57.97
CA LEU A 35 -2.63 -0.82 56.75
C LEU A 35 -3.81 -1.82 56.81
N ASP A 36 -4.66 -1.84 55.79
CA ASP A 36 -5.82 -2.73 55.70
C ASP A 36 -5.76 -3.66 54.48
N ALA A 37 -6.53 -4.75 54.54
CA ALA A 37 -6.56 -5.76 53.49
C ALA A 37 -7.14 -5.19 52.19
N ASP A 38 -8.22 -4.42 52.27
CA ASP A 38 -8.91 -3.85 51.11
C ASP A 38 -7.94 -3.05 50.22
N TYR A 39 -7.09 -2.19 50.82
CA TYR A 39 -6.08 -1.45 50.07
C TYR A 39 -5.07 -2.36 49.37
N PHE A 40 -4.49 -3.33 50.09
CA PHE A 40 -3.47 -4.23 49.51
C PHE A 40 -4.04 -5.18 48.47
N ASP A 41 -5.25 -5.70 48.67
CA ASP A 41 -5.97 -6.50 47.71
C ASP A 41 -6.24 -5.67 46.45
N SER A 42 -6.64 -4.40 46.59
CA SER A 42 -6.83 -3.51 45.45
C SER A 42 -5.54 -3.25 44.65
N VAL A 43 -4.39 -3.17 45.31
CA VAL A 43 -3.08 -3.01 44.65
C VAL A 43 -2.67 -4.30 43.96
N GLN A 44 -2.88 -5.45 44.61
CA GLN A 44 -2.59 -6.75 44.03
C GLN A 44 -3.42 -6.97 42.77
N GLU A 45 -4.73 -6.76 42.83
CA GLU A 45 -5.63 -7.02 41.71
C GLU A 45 -5.40 -6.08 40.52
N GLU A 46 -4.96 -4.83 40.72
CA GLU A 46 -4.55 -3.98 39.59
C GLU A 46 -3.32 -4.57 38.85
N ILE A 47 -2.34 -5.08 39.59
CA ILE A 47 -1.13 -5.67 38.99
C ILE A 47 -1.48 -7.02 38.34
N CYS A 48 -2.25 -7.85 39.03
CA CYS A 48 -2.71 -9.15 38.54
C CYS A 48 -3.55 -9.00 37.28
N GLY A 49 -4.50 -8.07 37.26
CA GLY A 49 -5.35 -7.81 36.10
C GLY A 49 -4.56 -7.43 34.84
N VAL A 50 -3.49 -6.65 34.97
CA VAL A 50 -2.59 -6.33 33.84
C VAL A 50 -1.89 -7.58 33.31
N ILE A 51 -1.40 -8.45 34.20
CA ILE A 51 -0.71 -9.70 33.83
C ILE A 51 -1.67 -10.68 33.14
N GLU A 52 -2.87 -10.84 33.69
CA GLU A 52 -3.89 -11.73 33.15
C GLU A 52 -4.44 -11.22 31.81
N ALA A 53 -4.62 -9.90 31.65
CA ALA A 53 -5.01 -9.29 30.38
C ALA A 53 -3.98 -9.54 29.27
N ALA A 54 -2.70 -9.72 29.63
CA ALA A 54 -1.64 -10.13 28.71
C ALA A 54 -1.67 -11.64 28.38
N GLY A 55 -2.61 -12.40 28.94
CA GLY A 55 -2.74 -13.85 28.77
C GLY A 55 -1.76 -14.68 29.61
N ILE A 56 -1.11 -14.09 30.61
CA ILE A 56 -0.16 -14.77 31.49
C ILE A 56 -0.90 -15.27 32.74
N ALA A 57 -0.73 -16.54 33.08
CA ALA A 57 -1.23 -17.09 34.33
C ALA A 57 -0.35 -16.65 35.51
N LEU A 58 -0.98 -16.24 36.61
CA LEU A 58 -0.29 -15.76 37.81
C LEU A 58 0.53 -16.87 38.49
N ASP A 59 1.82 -16.61 38.72
CA ASP A 59 2.77 -17.54 39.35
C ASP A 59 3.54 -16.88 40.49
N LYS A 60 3.25 -17.29 41.73
CA LYS A 60 3.91 -16.76 42.94
C LYS A 60 5.43 -16.94 42.98
N THR A 61 5.99 -17.84 42.17
CA THR A 61 7.43 -18.08 42.10
C THR A 61 8.15 -17.10 41.15
N GLN A 62 7.41 -16.41 40.28
CA GLN A 62 7.94 -15.46 39.30
C GLN A 62 7.79 -14.01 39.75
N ARG A 63 8.90 -13.27 39.72
CA ARG A 63 8.98 -11.85 40.14
C ARG A 63 9.09 -10.85 38.98
N ASN A 64 8.90 -11.30 37.75
CA ASN A 64 9.00 -10.50 36.52
C ASN A 64 7.73 -10.55 35.66
N GLN A 65 6.61 -11.07 36.17
CA GLN A 65 5.39 -11.27 35.39
C GLN A 65 4.84 -9.97 34.78
N LEU A 66 4.79 -8.88 35.57
CA LEU A 66 4.39 -7.56 35.06
C LEU A 66 5.32 -7.08 33.95
N LEU A 67 6.64 -7.28 34.10
CA LEU A 67 7.61 -6.91 33.07
C LEU A 67 7.41 -7.71 31.78
N THR A 68 7.06 -8.99 31.88
CA THR A 68 6.73 -9.85 30.73
C THR A 68 5.39 -9.46 30.09
N ALA A 69 4.42 -8.99 30.87
CA ALA A 69 3.09 -8.58 30.40
C ALA A 69 3.14 -7.30 29.55
N LEU A 70 3.92 -6.29 29.95
CA LEU A 70 4.03 -5.00 29.26
C LEU A 70 4.30 -5.13 27.75
N PRO A 71 5.36 -5.83 27.28
CA PRO A 71 5.60 -5.96 25.85
C PRO A 71 4.48 -6.71 25.14
N LEU A 72 3.83 -7.71 25.74
CA LEU A 72 2.71 -8.41 25.09
C LEU A 72 1.50 -7.50 24.87
N LEU A 73 1.18 -6.66 25.86
CA LEU A 73 0.11 -5.67 25.76
C LEU A 73 0.40 -4.58 24.73
N PHE A 74 1.68 -4.21 24.57
CA PHE A 74 2.10 -3.14 23.65
C PHE A 74 2.59 -3.63 22.27
N LEU A 75 2.89 -4.92 22.09
CA LEU A 75 3.21 -5.54 20.79
C LEU A 75 1.96 -5.96 20.02
N SER A 76 0.79 -6.02 20.65
CA SER A 76 -0.49 -6.19 19.96
C SER A 76 -0.85 -4.91 19.21
N ARG A 77 -0.05 -4.57 18.20
CA ARG A 77 -0.34 -3.52 17.22
C ARG A 77 -1.53 -4.01 16.41
N ALA A 78 -2.75 -3.65 16.80
CA ALA A 78 -3.92 -3.83 15.94
C ALA A 78 -3.71 -3.20 14.54
N ASN A 79 -2.78 -2.24 14.41
CA ASN A 79 -2.49 -1.49 13.19
C ASN A 79 -0.97 -1.30 12.96
N PRO A 80 -0.18 -2.36 12.69
CA PRO A 80 1.29 -2.28 12.66
C PRO A 80 1.83 -1.28 11.63
N PHE A 81 1.17 -1.13 10.49
CA PHE A 81 1.52 -0.15 9.47
C PHE A 81 1.17 1.30 9.85
N ALA A 82 0.10 1.50 10.63
CA ALA A 82 -0.25 2.83 11.13
C ALA A 82 0.78 3.31 12.17
N ASP A 83 1.24 2.39 13.01
CA ASP A 83 2.27 2.70 14.00
C ASP A 83 3.63 2.97 13.32
N ILE A 84 4.01 2.20 12.30
CA ILE A 84 5.19 2.52 11.47
C ILE A 84 5.07 3.90 10.84
N ALA A 85 3.86 4.29 10.39
CA ALA A 85 3.63 5.62 9.84
C ALA A 85 3.75 6.72 10.89
N ALA A 86 3.27 6.48 12.12
CA ALA A 86 3.41 7.39 13.25
C ALA A 86 4.87 7.56 13.70
N ASP A 87 5.67 6.48 13.62
CA ASP A 87 7.11 6.48 13.90
C ASP A 87 7.92 7.29 12.84
N GLY A 88 7.29 7.65 11.71
CA GLY A 88 7.78 8.63 10.74
C GLY A 88 8.59 8.06 9.57
N ALA A 89 9.14 8.97 8.75
CA ALA A 89 9.74 8.62 7.46
C ALA A 89 10.90 7.62 7.54
N ALA A 90 11.72 7.70 8.59
CA ALA A 90 12.84 6.77 8.79
C ALA A 90 12.38 5.34 9.11
N ALA A 91 11.31 5.20 9.90
CA ALA A 91 10.70 3.92 10.20
C ALA A 91 10.08 3.31 8.93
N ILE A 92 9.34 4.12 8.16
CA ILE A 92 8.79 3.71 6.86
C ILE A 92 9.91 3.21 5.92
N ALA A 93 10.98 3.99 5.75
CA ALA A 93 12.10 3.61 4.88
C ALA A 93 12.75 2.29 5.32
N THR A 94 12.95 2.10 6.63
CA THR A 94 13.50 0.86 7.18
C THR A 94 12.56 -0.33 6.96
N SER A 95 11.25 -0.15 7.18
CA SER A 95 10.25 -1.20 6.93
C SER A 95 10.20 -1.60 5.46
N LEU A 96 10.24 -0.63 4.53
CA LEU A 96 10.29 -0.91 3.10
C LEU A 96 11.58 -1.63 2.70
N ALA A 97 12.73 -1.28 3.29
CA ALA A 97 13.99 -1.98 3.07
C ALA A 97 13.95 -3.43 3.58
N ASN A 98 13.42 -3.65 4.79
CA ASN A 98 13.27 -4.99 5.38
C ASN A 98 12.35 -5.91 4.56
N LEU A 99 11.33 -5.34 3.90
CA LEU A 99 10.43 -6.07 3.01
C LEU A 99 10.99 -6.23 1.58
N GLY A 100 12.18 -5.70 1.29
CA GLY A 100 12.77 -5.71 -0.05
C GLY A 100 12.04 -4.82 -1.07
N LEU A 101 11.21 -3.88 -0.60
CA LEU A 101 10.40 -3.01 -1.46
C LEU A 101 11.13 -1.73 -1.90
N GLY A 102 12.16 -1.29 -1.15
CA GLY A 102 13.13 -0.25 -1.55
C GLY A 102 12.58 0.86 -2.46
N ASP A 103 13.24 1.06 -3.61
CA ASP A 103 12.86 2.07 -4.61
C ASP A 103 11.66 1.65 -5.50
N ILE A 104 11.22 0.39 -5.44
CA ILE A 104 10.05 -0.09 -6.20
C ILE A 104 8.80 0.68 -5.75
N VAL A 105 8.73 1.05 -4.47
CA VAL A 105 7.63 1.88 -3.95
C VAL A 105 7.57 3.25 -4.65
N LEU A 106 8.69 3.84 -5.03
CA LEU A 106 8.72 5.11 -5.77
C LEU A 106 8.23 4.94 -7.23
N ALA A 107 8.53 3.79 -7.85
CA ALA A 107 8.02 3.49 -9.18
C ALA A 107 6.49 3.31 -9.16
N GLY A 108 5.99 2.54 -8.18
CA GLY A 108 4.59 2.12 -8.08
C GLY A 108 4.36 0.77 -8.76
N VAL A 109 3.08 0.38 -8.89
CA VAL A 109 2.68 -0.90 -9.48
C VAL A 109 2.32 -0.77 -10.96
N CYS A 110 2.45 -1.87 -11.71
CA CYS A 110 1.93 -1.93 -13.07
C CYS A 110 0.42 -1.63 -13.09
N SER A 111 -0.03 -0.87 -14.08
CA SER A 111 -1.46 -0.54 -14.27
C SER A 111 -1.82 -0.65 -15.74
N GLY A 112 -3.11 -0.77 -16.07
CA GLY A 112 -3.50 -0.95 -17.47
C GLY A 112 -4.99 -1.11 -17.67
N VAL A 113 -5.37 -1.25 -18.93
CA VAL A 113 -6.73 -1.56 -19.37
C VAL A 113 -6.64 -2.74 -20.34
N PHE A 114 -7.19 -3.89 -19.94
CA PHE A 114 -7.41 -5.02 -20.83
C PHE A 114 -8.67 -4.79 -21.64
N GLY A 115 -8.54 -3.95 -22.67
CA GLY A 115 -9.59 -3.64 -23.62
C GLY A 115 -9.08 -3.65 -25.05
N ASN A 116 -9.92 -3.17 -25.95
CA ASN A 116 -9.57 -2.94 -27.35
C ASN A 116 -10.05 -1.53 -27.77
N PRO A 117 -9.16 -0.52 -27.84
CA PRO A 117 -7.72 -0.60 -27.55
C PRO A 117 -7.43 -0.83 -26.06
N GLY A 118 -6.27 -1.41 -25.77
CA GLY A 118 -5.79 -1.69 -24.42
C GLY A 118 -4.35 -1.24 -24.19
N ARG A 119 -3.91 -1.27 -22.94
CA ARG A 119 -2.56 -0.85 -22.55
C ARG A 119 -2.12 -1.47 -21.24
N ILE A 120 -0.80 -1.56 -21.05
CA ILE A 120 -0.16 -1.76 -19.75
C ILE A 120 0.97 -0.75 -19.58
N LEU A 121 1.06 -0.16 -18.39
CA LEU A 121 2.03 0.82 -17.95
C LEU A 121 2.92 0.14 -16.90
N ILE A 122 4.22 0.12 -17.15
CA ILE A 122 5.23 -0.50 -16.31
C ILE A 122 6.13 0.62 -15.78
N PRO A 123 5.94 1.08 -14.54
CA PRO A 123 6.77 2.11 -13.97
C PRO A 123 8.13 1.54 -13.52
N ALA A 124 9.18 2.34 -13.62
CA ALA A 124 10.51 2.05 -13.09
C ALA A 124 11.21 3.34 -12.66
N ILE A 125 12.15 3.25 -11.72
CA ILE A 125 13.07 4.35 -11.43
C ILE A 125 14.32 4.18 -12.31
N ILE A 126 14.54 5.11 -13.23
CA ILE A 126 15.70 5.12 -14.14
C ILE A 126 16.43 6.45 -13.95
N GLY A 127 17.70 6.40 -13.57
CA GLY A 127 18.51 7.61 -13.32
C GLY A 127 17.97 8.49 -12.19
N GLY A 128 17.31 7.90 -11.18
CA GLY A 128 16.72 8.61 -10.05
C GLY A 128 15.35 9.26 -10.33
N ALA A 129 14.81 9.10 -11.54
CA ALA A 129 13.49 9.61 -11.91
C ALA A 129 12.53 8.47 -12.26
N LYS A 130 11.25 8.65 -11.93
CA LYS A 130 10.20 7.73 -12.36
C LYS A 130 9.99 7.86 -13.86
N GLN A 131 10.19 6.75 -14.57
CA GLN A 131 9.86 6.57 -15.97
C GLN A 131 8.82 5.47 -16.12
N THR A 132 8.03 5.51 -17.18
CA THR A 132 6.98 4.51 -17.41
C THR A 132 7.12 3.95 -18.81
N LEU A 133 7.47 2.67 -18.92
CA LEU A 133 7.37 1.95 -20.17
C LEU A 133 5.89 1.65 -20.43
N ILE A 134 5.42 1.99 -21.62
CA ILE A 134 4.03 1.87 -22.01
C ILE A 134 3.97 0.87 -23.17
N PHE A 135 3.16 -0.16 -23.01
CA PHE A 135 2.73 -1.05 -24.08
C PHE A 135 1.26 -0.77 -24.39
N GLN A 136 0.91 -0.60 -25.66
CA GLN A 136 -0.47 -0.35 -26.09
C GLN A 136 -0.81 -1.19 -27.31
N TRP A 137 -2.06 -1.62 -27.39
CA TRP A 137 -2.58 -2.39 -28.52
C TRP A 137 -3.97 -1.92 -28.90
N GLY A 138 -4.38 -2.26 -30.12
CA GLY A 138 -5.71 -1.97 -30.62
C GLY A 138 -5.83 -2.31 -32.09
N ASN A 139 -6.89 -1.81 -32.72
CA ASN A 139 -7.11 -1.98 -34.15
C ASN A 139 -6.83 -0.72 -34.94
N ILE A 140 -6.41 -0.93 -36.19
CA ILE A 140 -6.31 0.09 -37.22
C ILE A 140 -6.99 -0.45 -38.47
N GLY A 141 -7.84 0.39 -39.07
CA GLY A 141 -8.54 0.08 -40.32
C GLY A 141 -8.18 1.07 -41.40
N ASN A 142 -8.26 0.64 -42.65
CA ASN A 142 -8.05 1.48 -43.84
C ASN A 142 -9.21 2.44 -44.15
N GLY A 143 -10.15 2.62 -43.23
CA GLY A 143 -11.29 3.54 -43.40
C GLY A 143 -12.32 3.11 -44.44
N GLY A 144 -12.40 1.81 -44.78
CA GLY A 144 -13.31 1.30 -45.81
C GLY A 144 -12.52 0.80 -47.01
N SER A 145 -12.61 1.46 -48.17
CA SER A 145 -11.84 1.09 -49.38
C SER A 145 -10.55 1.88 -49.56
N GLY A 146 -10.11 2.65 -48.55
CA GLY A 146 -8.85 3.38 -48.60
C GLY A 146 -7.63 2.46 -48.60
N SER A 147 -6.47 2.95 -49.05
CA SER A 147 -5.20 2.20 -48.93
C SER A 147 -4.44 2.50 -47.63
N ALA A 148 -4.88 3.47 -46.84
CA ALA A 148 -4.21 3.94 -45.63
C ALA A 148 -5.16 4.00 -44.45
N GLY A 149 -4.62 3.78 -43.25
CA GLY A 149 -5.33 3.93 -41.99
C GLY A 149 -4.44 4.61 -40.95
N THR A 150 -5.05 5.26 -39.98
CA THR A 150 -4.37 5.82 -38.79
C THR A 150 -5.21 5.51 -37.56
N ALA A 151 -4.57 5.06 -36.50
CA ALA A 151 -5.17 4.87 -35.19
C ALA A 151 -4.51 5.80 -34.16
N THR A 152 -5.32 6.46 -33.35
CA THR A 152 -4.87 7.23 -32.19
C THR A 152 -4.60 6.27 -31.03
N LEU A 153 -3.46 6.46 -30.37
CA LEU A 153 -3.08 5.67 -29.19
C LEU A 153 -3.90 6.14 -27.98
N GLY A 154 -4.30 5.21 -27.12
CA GLY A 154 -5.07 5.53 -25.91
C GLY A 154 -4.29 6.32 -24.87
N THR A 155 -2.97 6.41 -25.01
CA THR A 155 -2.06 7.19 -24.17
C THR A 155 -0.91 7.70 -25.04
N THR A 156 -0.61 8.99 -24.96
CA THR A 156 0.56 9.55 -25.64
C THR A 156 1.83 9.09 -24.94
N PHE A 157 2.83 8.62 -25.68
CA PHE A 157 4.18 8.39 -25.17
C PHE A 157 4.82 9.73 -24.78
N PRO A 158 5.06 10.02 -23.49
CA PRO A 158 5.53 11.34 -23.07
C PRO A 158 6.89 11.74 -23.65
N ASN A 159 7.79 10.77 -23.81
CA ASN A 159 9.18 11.02 -24.19
C ASN A 159 9.48 10.48 -25.60
N GLY A 160 8.89 9.35 -25.98
CA GLY A 160 9.12 8.81 -27.32
C GLY A 160 8.45 7.48 -27.59
N ALA A 161 7.92 7.35 -28.80
CA ALA A 161 7.54 6.06 -29.36
C ALA A 161 8.79 5.30 -29.80
N LEU A 162 9.03 4.12 -29.21
CA LEU A 162 10.21 3.29 -29.49
C LEU A 162 10.00 2.36 -30.67
N GLY A 163 8.80 1.78 -30.79
CA GLY A 163 8.56 0.74 -31.77
C GLY A 163 7.11 0.31 -31.83
N GLY A 164 6.82 -0.52 -32.83
CA GLY A 164 5.47 -0.99 -33.05
C GLY A 164 5.40 -1.97 -34.20
N VAL A 165 4.53 -2.95 -34.04
CA VAL A 165 4.26 -4.00 -35.01
C VAL A 165 2.80 -3.97 -35.41
N LEU A 166 2.53 -4.41 -36.63
CA LEU A 166 1.19 -4.61 -37.16
C LEU A 166 1.03 -6.09 -37.50
N THR A 167 -0.11 -6.66 -37.12
CA THR A 167 -0.50 -7.99 -37.55
C THR A 167 -1.82 -7.89 -38.31
N SER A 168 -1.88 -8.57 -39.45
CA SER A 168 -3.10 -8.66 -40.24
C SER A 168 -4.24 -9.19 -39.38
N TYR A 169 -5.40 -8.53 -39.44
CA TYR A 169 -6.63 -8.93 -38.78
C TYR A 169 -7.75 -8.91 -39.81
N ASP A 170 -7.93 -10.01 -40.52
CA ASP A 170 -8.97 -10.15 -41.55
C ASP A 170 -10.14 -10.96 -40.98
N THR A 171 -11.27 -10.28 -40.74
CA THR A 171 -12.50 -10.90 -40.25
C THR A 171 -13.36 -11.50 -41.37
N THR A 172 -12.99 -11.29 -42.65
CA THR A 172 -13.86 -11.60 -43.80
C THR A 172 -13.23 -12.58 -44.80
N SER A 173 -12.20 -13.33 -44.38
CA SER A 173 -11.58 -14.43 -45.15
C SER A 173 -11.12 -14.03 -46.56
N GLY A 174 -9.97 -13.36 -46.66
CA GLY A 174 -9.38 -13.01 -47.95
C GLY A 174 -7.88 -12.69 -47.97
N GLY A 175 -7.29 -12.46 -46.80
CA GLY A 175 -5.88 -12.09 -46.66
C GLY A 175 -5.64 -10.63 -47.01
N ASN A 176 -4.88 -9.94 -46.16
CA ASN A 176 -4.34 -8.62 -46.43
C ASN A 176 -2.86 -8.57 -46.07
N CYS A 177 -2.12 -7.70 -46.76
CA CYS A 177 -0.82 -7.25 -46.28
C CYS A 177 -0.99 -5.88 -45.63
N VAL A 178 -0.24 -5.65 -44.55
CA VAL A 178 -0.21 -4.38 -43.85
C VAL A 178 1.23 -3.97 -43.60
N THR A 179 1.53 -2.69 -43.77
CA THR A 179 2.87 -2.14 -43.49
C THR A 179 2.73 -0.84 -42.74
N ARG A 180 3.51 -0.68 -41.67
CA ARG A 180 3.52 0.55 -40.87
C ARG A 180 4.19 1.66 -41.67
N THR A 181 3.52 2.79 -41.81
CA THR A 181 4.09 3.97 -42.48
C THR A 181 4.71 4.95 -41.51
N SER A 182 4.06 5.20 -40.38
CA SER A 182 4.57 6.09 -39.35
C SER A 182 4.16 5.63 -37.96
N LEU A 183 4.97 6.02 -36.99
CA LEU A 183 4.68 5.92 -35.57
C LEU A 183 5.07 7.26 -34.95
N SER A 184 4.11 7.90 -34.29
CA SER A 184 4.32 9.10 -33.49
C SER A 184 4.06 8.79 -32.02
N ASN A 185 4.26 9.77 -31.14
CA ASN A 185 3.97 9.60 -29.72
C ASN A 185 2.47 9.35 -29.45
N SER A 186 1.57 9.71 -30.37
CA SER A 186 0.11 9.64 -30.14
C SER A 186 -0.65 8.86 -31.23
N SER A 187 0.02 8.36 -32.26
CA SER A 187 -0.64 7.65 -33.36
C SER A 187 0.26 6.66 -34.07
N ILE A 188 -0.37 5.66 -34.70
CA ILE A 188 0.25 4.75 -35.66
C ILE A 188 -0.51 4.79 -36.97
N SER A 189 0.20 4.80 -38.09
CA SER A 189 -0.37 4.75 -39.43
C SER A 189 0.12 3.53 -40.21
N ALA A 190 -0.72 3.05 -41.12
CA ALA A 190 -0.45 1.87 -41.92
C ALA A 190 -0.95 2.02 -43.35
N LEU A 191 -0.31 1.30 -44.27
CA LEU A 191 -0.80 1.02 -45.61
C LEU A 191 -1.29 -0.43 -45.69
N PHE A 192 -2.37 -0.63 -46.45
CA PHE A 192 -3.03 -1.90 -46.63
C PHE A 192 -3.05 -2.30 -48.11
N LYS A 193 -2.92 -3.60 -48.36
CA LYS A 193 -3.16 -4.22 -49.67
C LYS A 193 -4.11 -5.39 -49.52
N ASP A 194 -5.04 -5.51 -50.46
CA ASP A 194 -5.99 -6.61 -50.52
C ASP A 194 -5.43 -7.73 -51.39
N LEU A 195 -5.19 -8.88 -50.80
CA LEU A 195 -4.60 -10.03 -51.49
C LEU A 195 -5.65 -10.93 -52.16
N THR A 196 -6.95 -10.58 -52.03
CA THR A 196 -8.04 -11.30 -52.71
C THR A 196 -8.17 -10.98 -54.19
N ILE A 197 -7.51 -9.92 -54.66
CA ILE A 197 -7.63 -9.41 -56.02
C ILE A 197 -6.29 -9.43 -56.74
N ASN A 198 -6.30 -9.27 -58.06
CA ASN A 198 -5.07 -9.16 -58.85
C ASN A 198 -4.39 -7.79 -58.65
N TYR A 199 -3.10 -7.71 -58.99
CA TYR A 199 -2.31 -6.47 -58.98
C TYR A 199 -3.10 -5.30 -59.60
N PRO A 200 -3.18 -4.12 -58.95
CA PRO A 200 -2.24 -3.58 -57.95
C PRO A 200 -2.59 -3.79 -56.46
N PHE A 201 -3.47 -4.75 -56.14
CA PHE A 201 -3.87 -5.10 -54.76
C PHE A 201 -4.47 -3.91 -53.98
N THR A 202 -5.15 -2.99 -54.67
CA THR A 202 -5.81 -1.84 -54.04
C THR A 202 -7.01 -2.30 -53.22
N PRO A 203 -7.14 -1.91 -51.94
CA PRO A 203 -8.28 -2.30 -51.13
C PRO A 203 -9.63 -1.90 -51.75
N VAL A 204 -10.56 -2.84 -51.79
CA VAL A 204 -11.96 -2.62 -52.23
C VAL A 204 -12.96 -2.83 -51.09
N ARG A 205 -12.47 -3.27 -49.93
CA ARG A 205 -13.22 -3.56 -48.72
C ARG A 205 -12.46 -3.08 -47.49
N LEU A 206 -13.15 -3.01 -46.35
CA LEU A 206 -12.53 -2.73 -45.07
C LEU A 206 -11.48 -3.80 -44.75
N LEU A 207 -10.26 -3.36 -44.55
CA LEU A 207 -9.14 -4.16 -44.07
C LEU A 207 -8.71 -3.63 -42.72
N THR A 208 -8.50 -4.55 -41.79
CA THR A 208 -8.08 -4.24 -40.43
C THR A 208 -6.76 -4.92 -40.09
N ALA A 209 -6.06 -4.33 -39.13
CA ALA A 209 -4.88 -4.90 -38.50
C ALA A 209 -4.94 -4.64 -37.00
N ASN A 210 -4.28 -5.50 -36.22
CA ASN A 210 -3.94 -5.18 -34.84
C ASN A 210 -2.63 -4.41 -34.83
N TYR A 211 -2.52 -3.40 -33.99
CA TYR A 211 -1.24 -2.81 -33.63
C TYR A 211 -0.84 -3.26 -32.22
N PHE A 212 0.48 -3.40 -32.02
CA PHE A 212 1.10 -3.41 -30.71
C PHE A 212 2.27 -2.44 -30.75
N VAL A 213 2.25 -1.41 -29.91
CA VAL A 213 3.24 -0.32 -29.89
C VAL A 213 3.83 -0.16 -28.50
N TRP A 214 5.06 0.31 -28.44
CA TRP A 214 5.75 0.57 -27.17
C TRP A 214 6.59 1.84 -27.21
N GLY A 215 6.74 2.44 -26.05
CA GLY A 215 7.40 3.73 -25.85
C GLY A 215 7.34 4.14 -24.38
N TYR A 216 7.80 5.34 -24.06
CA TYR A 216 7.87 5.87 -22.70
C TYR A 216 7.76 7.39 -22.68
#